data_AF-A0A973D4Y6-F1
#
_entry.id   AF-A0A973D4Y6-F1
#
_cell.length_a   1.000
_cell.length_b   1.000
_cell.length_c   1.000
_cell.angle_alpha   90.00
_cell.angle_beta   90.00
_cell.angle_gamma   90.00
#
_symmetry.space_group_name_H-M   'P 1'
#
loop_
_entity.id
_entity.type
_entity.pdbx_description
1 polymer ?
#
loop_
_entity_poly.entity_id
_entity_poly.type
_entity_poly.pdbx_seq_one_letter_code
_entity_poly.pdbx_strand_id
1 'polypeptide(L)'
;MTIKTDLTRRSFIKSAAAGASAVAVPMAITGCGADDNDEVTAADSKLVVAFGHGVASGDPLSDRVIIWTRVTHTEATAQTIPVDWKVATDAEMANVVASGSIQTTEDVDYTVKVDVDGLSADVTYYY
;
A
#
# COMPACT_ATOMS: atom_id res chain seq x y z
N MET A 1 49.67 -0.95 -1.86
CA MET A 1 49.01 -2.00 -1.07
C MET A 1 47.71 -1.43 -0.55
N THR A 2 46.60 -1.86 -1.14
CA THR A 2 45.25 -1.31 -0.95
C THR A 2 44.48 -2.25 -0.04
N ILE A 3 43.77 -1.73 0.96
CA ILE A 3 42.72 -2.48 1.66
C ILE A 3 41.49 -1.57 1.73
N LYS A 4 40.50 -1.87 0.88
CA LYS A 4 39.13 -1.36 0.93
C LYS A 4 38.42 -2.03 2.11
N THR A 5 37.75 -1.25 2.96
CA THR A 5 36.82 -1.77 3.97
C THR A 5 35.40 -1.69 3.42
N ASP A 6 34.92 -2.76 2.80
CA ASP A 6 33.52 -2.91 2.41
C ASP A 6 32.67 -3.26 3.64
N LEU A 7 32.12 -2.24 4.31
CA LEU A 7 31.12 -2.43 5.36
C LEU A 7 29.73 -2.58 4.72
N THR A 8 29.34 -3.82 4.46
CA THR A 8 28.03 -4.14 3.89
C THR A 8 26.96 -4.23 4.97
N ARG A 9 25.76 -3.70 4.68
CA ARG A 9 24.50 -3.71 5.46
C ARG A 9 24.08 -5.06 6.08
N ARG A 10 24.73 -6.16 5.69
CA ARG A 10 24.45 -7.54 6.13
C ARG A 10 25.11 -7.93 7.47
N SER A 11 26.03 -7.11 7.99
CA SER A 11 26.77 -7.41 9.23
C SER A 11 26.03 -7.06 10.52
N PHE A 12 24.91 -6.35 10.47
CA PHE A 12 24.25 -5.82 11.67
C PHE A 12 23.23 -6.79 12.31
N ILE A 13 22.76 -7.80 11.57
CA ILE A 13 21.65 -8.68 12.03
C ILE A 13 22.14 -9.94 12.79
N LYS A 14 23.44 -10.08 13.09
CA LYS A 14 24.02 -11.32 13.67
C LYS A 14 24.48 -11.27 15.14
N SER A 15 23.92 -10.43 15.99
CA SER A 15 24.25 -10.47 17.44
C SER A 15 23.02 -10.22 18.30
N ALA A 16 22.69 -10.94 19.38
CA ALA A 16 22.99 -12.27 19.90
C ALA A 16 21.98 -12.50 21.07
N ALA A 17 21.55 -13.74 21.29
CA ALA A 17 20.69 -14.15 22.39
C ALA A 17 21.47 -14.43 23.70
N ALA A 18 20.79 -14.34 24.86
CA ALA A 18 20.85 -15.22 26.04
C ALA A 18 20.81 -14.49 27.40
N GLY A 19 19.79 -14.78 28.21
CA GLY A 19 19.71 -14.40 29.62
C GLY A 19 18.58 -15.15 30.32
N ALA A 20 18.90 -16.31 30.89
CA ALA A 20 17.99 -17.12 31.69
C ALA A 20 18.15 -16.80 33.18
N SER A 21 17.04 -16.62 33.89
CA SER A 21 16.99 -16.83 35.35
C SER A 21 15.57 -17.21 35.74
N ALA A 22 15.42 -18.46 36.20
CA ALA A 22 14.19 -19.02 36.74
C ALA A 22 14.04 -18.66 38.22
N VAL A 23 12.85 -18.23 38.62
CA VAL A 23 12.36 -18.37 40.00
C VAL A 23 10.92 -18.86 39.91
N ALA A 24 10.66 -20.04 40.47
CA ALA A 24 9.34 -20.64 40.57
C ALA A 24 8.77 -20.39 41.99
N VAL A 25 7.48 -20.02 42.08
CA VAL A 25 6.69 -20.11 43.32
C VAL A 25 5.28 -20.62 42.95
N PRO A 26 4.74 -21.67 43.62
CA PRO A 26 3.47 -22.27 43.22
C PRO A 26 2.25 -21.75 44.01
N MET A 27 1.19 -21.49 43.23
CA MET A 27 -0.26 -21.67 43.45
C MET A 27 -1.00 -21.06 44.65
N ALA A 28 -2.02 -20.24 44.34
CA ALA A 28 -3.41 -20.52 44.71
C ALA A 28 -4.40 -19.81 43.77
N ILE A 29 -5.37 -20.58 43.26
CA ILE A 29 -6.53 -20.14 42.46
C ILE A 29 -7.58 -19.55 43.41
N THR A 30 -8.12 -18.37 43.09
CA THR A 30 -9.57 -18.03 43.11
C THR A 30 -9.77 -16.60 42.61
N GLY A 31 -10.54 -16.47 41.53
CA GLY A 31 -10.99 -15.20 40.99
C GLY A 31 -11.93 -15.43 39.82
N CYS A 32 -13.12 -15.97 40.10
CA CYS A 32 -14.24 -15.87 39.15
C CYS A 32 -14.67 -14.40 39.11
N GLY A 33 -14.46 -13.73 37.98
CA GLY A 33 -14.89 -12.35 37.80
C GLY A 33 -14.70 -11.89 36.37
N ALA A 34 -15.74 -12.16 35.56
CA ALA A 34 -16.06 -11.58 34.25
C ALA A 34 -15.02 -11.70 33.11
N ASP A 35 -15.52 -12.15 31.96
CA ASP A 35 -14.85 -12.15 30.66
C ASP A 35 -14.30 -10.76 30.32
N ASP A 36 -12.99 -10.55 30.52
CA ASP A 36 -12.26 -9.48 29.84
C ASP A 36 -11.18 -10.15 28.98
N ASN A 37 -11.64 -10.73 27.87
CA ASN A 37 -10.78 -11.00 26.73
C ASN A 37 -10.41 -9.65 26.08
N ASP A 38 -9.56 -8.86 26.74
CA ASP A 38 -8.76 -7.86 26.04
C ASP A 38 -7.62 -8.59 25.32
N GLU A 39 -8.03 -9.36 24.31
CA GLU A 39 -7.20 -9.64 23.17
C GLU A 39 -6.87 -8.27 22.56
N VAL A 40 -5.65 -7.79 22.79
CA VAL A 40 -5.11 -6.63 22.06
C VAL A 40 -4.95 -7.07 20.61
N THR A 41 -6.09 -7.14 19.91
CA THR A 41 -6.14 -7.14 18.46
C THR A 41 -5.44 -5.85 18.07
N ALA A 42 -4.31 -5.99 17.38
CA ALA A 42 -3.63 -4.85 16.78
C ALA A 42 -4.70 -4.03 16.07
N ALA A 43 -4.95 -2.83 16.59
CA ALA A 43 -6.04 -1.98 16.16
C ALA A 43 -6.08 -1.98 14.64
N ASP A 44 -7.21 -2.44 14.09
CA ASP A 44 -7.56 -2.37 12.67
C ASP A 44 -7.51 -0.89 12.27
N SER A 45 -6.29 -0.43 11.99
CA SER A 45 -5.98 0.95 11.63
C SER A 45 -6.47 1.06 10.20
N LYS A 46 -7.78 1.30 10.08
CA LYS A 46 -8.47 1.34 8.80
C LYS A 46 -7.82 2.41 7.95
N LEU A 47 -7.07 1.99 6.94
CA LEU A 47 -6.47 2.88 5.96
C LEU A 47 -7.57 3.74 5.34
N VAL A 48 -7.58 5.03 5.65
CA VAL A 48 -8.46 5.99 5.00
C VAL A 48 -7.74 6.52 3.77
N VAL A 49 -8.32 6.28 2.61
CA VAL A 49 -7.82 6.73 1.31
C VAL A 49 -8.74 7.78 0.70
N ALA A 50 -8.16 8.80 0.09
CA ALA A 50 -8.85 9.82 -0.70
C ALA A 50 -8.02 10.23 -1.93
N PHE A 51 -8.69 10.79 -2.93
CA PHE A 51 -8.06 11.38 -4.12
C PHE A 51 -8.00 12.90 -3.97
N GLY A 52 -7.25 13.38 -2.97
CA GLY A 52 -7.20 14.80 -2.62
C GLY A 52 -6.66 15.73 -3.72
N HIS A 53 -6.01 15.15 -4.74
CA HIS A 53 -5.44 15.86 -5.89
C HIS A 53 -6.28 15.67 -7.16
N GLY A 54 -7.41 14.97 -7.05
CA GLY A 54 -8.25 14.60 -8.19
C GLY A 54 -7.59 13.56 -9.10
N VAL A 55 -8.08 13.53 -10.34
CA VAL A 55 -7.59 12.67 -11.43
C VAL A 55 -7.30 13.55 -12.64
N ALA A 56 -6.41 13.09 -13.51
CA ALA A 56 -6.06 13.78 -14.74
C ALA A 56 -5.72 12.79 -15.85
N SER A 57 -5.75 13.26 -17.10
CA SER A 57 -5.24 12.55 -18.27
C SER A 57 -4.30 13.44 -19.10
N GLY A 58 -3.42 12.82 -19.89
CA GLY A 58 -2.42 13.53 -20.70
C GLY A 58 -1.72 12.65 -21.72
N ASP A 59 -0.88 13.29 -22.54
CA ASP A 59 -0.08 12.67 -23.61
C ASP A 59 -0.87 11.71 -24.53
N PRO A 60 -2.02 12.12 -25.09
CA PRO A 60 -2.81 11.25 -25.95
C PRO A 60 -2.09 10.93 -27.27
N LEU A 61 -2.13 9.67 -27.68
CA LEU A 61 -1.89 9.24 -29.06
C LEU A 61 -3.20 8.72 -29.67
N SER A 62 -3.13 8.24 -30.91
CA SER A 62 -4.32 7.69 -31.60
C SER A 62 -4.91 6.45 -30.93
N ASP A 63 -4.12 5.73 -30.13
CA ASP A 63 -4.49 4.44 -29.55
C ASP A 63 -4.31 4.36 -28.03
N ARG A 64 -3.90 5.46 -27.37
CA ARG A 64 -3.60 5.46 -25.94
C ARG A 64 -3.64 6.83 -25.29
N VAL A 65 -3.75 6.85 -23.97
CA VAL A 65 -3.64 8.05 -23.14
C VAL A 65 -3.10 7.68 -21.76
N ILE A 66 -2.34 8.60 -21.14
CA ILE A 66 -1.95 8.42 -19.74
C ILE A 66 -3.08 8.90 -18.84
N ILE A 67 -3.47 8.09 -17.85
CA ILE A 67 -4.28 8.52 -16.69
C ILE A 67 -3.39 8.64 -15.45
N TRP A 68 -3.69 9.64 -14.62
CA TRP A 68 -2.89 10.03 -13.47
C TRP A 68 -3.76 10.31 -12.24
N THR A 69 -3.27 9.92 -11.07
CA THR A 69 -3.76 10.43 -9.78
C THR A 69 -2.64 10.37 -8.74
N ARG A 70 -2.86 11.05 -7.60
CA ARG A 70 -2.05 10.89 -6.39
C ARG A 70 -2.95 10.51 -5.23
N VAL A 71 -2.65 9.36 -4.62
CA VAL A 71 -3.38 8.86 -3.47
C VAL A 71 -3.02 9.66 -2.22
N THR A 72 -4.03 10.08 -1.47
CA THR A 72 -3.90 10.75 -0.17
C THR A 72 -4.38 9.79 0.92
N HIS A 73 -3.62 9.59 1.98
CA HIS A 73 -4.00 8.72 3.10
C HIS A 73 -3.60 9.30 4.45
N THR A 74 -4.24 8.83 5.53
CA THR A 74 -4.02 9.31 6.91
C THR A 74 -2.98 8.49 7.68
N GLU A 75 -2.74 7.26 7.25
CA GLU A 75 -1.87 6.32 7.98
C GLU A 75 -0.41 6.57 7.64
N ALA A 76 0.39 6.98 8.63
CA ALA A 76 1.83 7.16 8.47
C ALA A 76 2.58 5.83 8.20
N THR A 77 1.94 4.69 8.43
CA THR A 77 2.52 3.34 8.30
C THR A 77 2.11 2.62 7.02
N ALA A 78 1.29 3.23 6.15
CA ALA A 78 0.83 2.61 4.92
C ALA A 78 1.99 2.46 3.90
N GLN A 79 2.63 1.30 3.88
CA GLN A 79 3.81 1.09 3.03
C GLN A 79 3.46 0.99 1.54
N THR A 80 2.34 0.33 1.22
CA THR A 80 1.92 0.05 -0.16
C THR A 80 0.41 0.14 -0.26
N ILE A 81 -0.09 0.86 -1.26
CA ILE A 81 -1.52 1.05 -1.50
C ILE A 81 -1.90 0.50 -2.89
N PRO A 82 -2.80 -0.50 -2.96
CA PRO A 82 -3.38 -0.94 -4.22
C PRO A 82 -4.36 0.10 -4.76
N VAL A 83 -4.30 0.36 -6.06
CA VAL A 83 -5.20 1.25 -6.78
C VAL A 83 -5.74 0.53 -8.00
N ASP A 84 -7.05 0.31 -8.00
CA ASP A 84 -7.76 -0.20 -9.17
C ASP A 84 -8.15 0.97 -10.07
N TRP A 85 -8.03 0.76 -11.38
CA TRP A 85 -8.38 1.74 -12.40
C TRP A 85 -9.22 1.09 -13.49
N LYS A 86 -10.02 1.90 -14.17
CA LYS A 86 -10.84 1.49 -15.31
C LYS A 86 -11.00 2.64 -16.28
N VAL A 87 -11.25 2.30 -17.54
CA VAL A 87 -11.60 3.22 -18.62
C VAL A 87 -12.84 2.68 -19.31
N ALA A 88 -13.83 3.53 -19.54
CA ALA A 88 -15.11 3.18 -20.14
C ALA A 88 -15.51 4.17 -21.25
N THR A 89 -16.43 3.75 -22.11
CA THR A 89 -16.98 4.62 -23.18
C THR A 89 -18.20 5.44 -22.73
N ASP A 90 -18.64 5.27 -21.49
CA ASP A 90 -19.77 5.98 -20.89
C ASP A 90 -19.45 6.42 -19.46
N ALA A 91 -20.14 7.46 -18.99
CA ALA A 91 -19.89 8.09 -17.70
C ALA A 91 -20.35 7.23 -16.52
N GLU A 92 -21.32 6.35 -16.77
CA GLU A 92 -21.86 5.39 -15.81
C GLU A 92 -20.92 4.22 -15.54
N MET A 93 -19.82 4.11 -16.30
CA MET A 93 -18.85 3.03 -16.24
C MET A 93 -19.47 1.65 -16.51
N ALA A 94 -20.48 1.60 -17.39
CA ALA A 94 -21.17 0.36 -17.77
C ALA A 94 -20.40 -0.42 -18.84
N ASN A 95 -19.77 0.28 -19.80
CA ASN A 95 -19.00 -0.31 -20.90
C ASN A 95 -17.50 -0.08 -20.67
N VAL A 96 -16.92 -0.85 -19.76
CA VAL A 96 -15.48 -0.82 -19.47
C VAL A 96 -14.69 -1.46 -20.62
N VAL A 97 -13.73 -0.71 -21.16
CA VAL A 97 -12.87 -1.15 -22.28
C VAL A 97 -11.45 -1.51 -21.83
N ALA A 98 -10.99 -0.98 -20.70
CA ALA A 98 -9.72 -1.33 -20.08
C ALA A 98 -9.82 -1.21 -18.56
N SER A 99 -9.09 -2.05 -17.83
CA SER A 99 -8.99 -1.98 -16.37
C SER A 99 -7.75 -2.69 -15.87
N GLY A 100 -7.38 -2.40 -14.62
CA GLY A 100 -6.26 -3.07 -13.97
C GLY A 100 -6.09 -2.62 -12.54
N SER A 101 -5.01 -3.09 -11.93
CA SER A 101 -4.61 -2.73 -10.58
C SER A 101 -3.12 -2.41 -10.56
N ILE A 102 -2.73 -1.39 -9.80
CA ILE A 102 -1.34 -0.97 -9.63
C ILE A 102 -1.08 -0.65 -8.16
N GLN A 103 0.12 -0.98 -7.70
CA GLN A 103 0.57 -0.64 -6.35
C GLN A 103 1.33 0.68 -6.38
N THR A 104 1.08 1.55 -5.42
CA THR A 104 1.85 2.78 -5.23
C THR A 104 2.38 2.88 -3.80
N THR A 105 3.50 3.57 -3.62
CA THR A 105 4.27 3.64 -2.37
C THR A 105 4.79 5.05 -2.15
N GLU A 106 5.37 5.28 -0.97
CA GLU A 106 6.03 6.54 -0.62
C GLU A 106 7.16 6.92 -1.59
N ASP A 107 7.89 5.94 -2.16
CA ASP A 107 9.01 6.17 -3.08
C ASP A 107 8.62 6.97 -4.34
N VAL A 108 7.34 6.91 -4.72
CA VAL A 108 6.76 7.63 -5.86
C VAL A 108 5.68 8.63 -5.42
N ASP A 109 5.72 9.03 -4.15
CA ASP A 109 4.77 9.96 -3.53
C ASP A 109 3.31 9.53 -3.71
N TYR A 110 3.06 8.22 -3.64
CA TYR A 110 1.76 7.58 -3.85
C TYR A 110 1.08 7.98 -5.17
N THR A 111 1.89 8.33 -6.17
CA THR A 111 1.43 8.68 -7.51
C THR A 111 1.13 7.41 -8.30
N VAL A 112 0.07 7.46 -9.10
CA VAL A 112 -0.31 6.42 -10.06
C VAL A 112 -0.28 7.02 -11.45
N LYS A 113 0.38 6.30 -12.37
CA LYS A 113 0.45 6.61 -13.81
C LYS A 113 0.20 5.34 -14.59
N VAL A 114 -0.80 5.34 -15.45
CA VAL A 114 -1.13 4.20 -16.31
C VAL A 114 -1.17 4.69 -17.75
N ASP A 115 -0.36 4.08 -18.63
CA ASP A 115 -0.48 4.24 -20.08
C ASP A 115 -1.55 3.26 -20.57
N VAL A 116 -2.76 3.76 -20.84
CA VAL A 116 -3.90 2.93 -21.25
C VAL A 116 -3.88 2.82 -22.76
N ASP A 117 -3.50 1.66 -23.28
CA ASP A 117 -3.42 1.38 -24.71
C ASP A 117 -4.65 0.66 -25.28
N GLY A 118 -4.65 0.39 -26.59
CA GLY A 118 -5.72 -0.32 -27.28
C GLY A 118 -7.01 0.48 -27.46
N LEU A 119 -6.95 1.81 -27.33
CA LEU A 119 -8.08 2.71 -27.50
C LEU A 119 -8.32 3.01 -28.99
N SER A 120 -9.55 3.41 -29.31
CA SER A 120 -9.90 3.92 -30.63
C SER A 120 -9.65 5.43 -30.70
N ALA A 121 -9.11 5.89 -31.83
CA ALA A 121 -8.91 7.31 -32.08
C ALA A 121 -10.23 8.07 -32.15
N ASP A 122 -10.21 9.35 -31.77
CA ASP A 122 -11.36 10.27 -31.84
C ASP A 122 -12.59 9.78 -31.05
N VAL A 123 -12.36 9.16 -29.89
CA VAL A 123 -13.40 8.69 -28.97
C VAL A 123 -13.23 9.35 -27.60
N THR A 124 -14.34 9.77 -27.01
CA THR A 124 -14.39 10.22 -25.62
C THR A 124 -14.45 9.02 -24.68
N TYR A 125 -13.54 8.99 -23.72
CA TYR A 125 -13.48 7.98 -22.67
C TYR A 125 -13.64 8.61 -21.29
N TYR A 126 -14.06 7.79 -20.32
CA TYR A 126 -14.23 8.13 -18.91
C TYR A 126 -13.34 7.23 -18.07
N TYR A 127 -12.74 7.77 -17.00
CA TYR A 127 -11.79 7.08 -16.13
C TYR A 127 -11.96 7.48 -14.67
#